data_AF-A0A819I0F3-F1
#
_entry.id   AF-A0A819I0F3-F1
#
_cell.length_a   1.000
_cell.length_b   1.000
_cell.length_c   1.000
_cell.angle_alpha   90.00
_cell.angle_beta   90.00
_cell.angle_gamma   90.00
#
_symmetry.space_group_name_H-M   'P 1'
#
loop_
_entity.id
_entity.type
_entity.pdbx_description
1 polymer ?
#
loop_
_entity_poly.entity_id
_entity_poly.type
_entity_poly.pdbx_seq_one_letter_code
_entity_poly.pdbx_strand_id
1 'polypeptide(L)'
;MSHTNRHVKLDEVWAKLLDGINHVYQFQAMKKPAYMLLYTHVYDYCISNPSQPRTTLPNTRGQIGGLQRSTGQDGANIVGGELYNKLKNYLKDYLKDVCQSGIDLQGEDVLRFYTNRWEKYQFSSKVMNDFCSYINRHWVQREFNSGRKDIYDIYTMAMDIWQKVVFQPLHKQVTHACLDLIKSERHNEIINTRLISGVIQSYGKIK
;
A
#
# COMPACT_ATOMS: atom_id res chain seq x y z
N MET A 1 -2.01 29.96 13.84
CA MET A 1 -2.83 29.94 12.61
C MET A 1 -2.20 29.12 11.46
N SER A 2 -1.22 28.25 11.72
CA SER A 2 -0.40 27.59 10.68
C SER A 2 -0.77 26.13 10.37
N HIS A 3 -1.90 25.64 10.90
CA HIS A 3 -2.38 24.26 10.68
C HIS A 3 -3.40 24.19 9.53
N THR A 4 -4.29 25.17 9.39
CA THR A 4 -5.35 25.19 8.36
C THR A 4 -4.78 25.18 6.93
N ASN A 5 -3.72 25.94 6.66
CA ASN A 5 -3.12 26.01 5.31
C ASN A 5 -2.36 24.72 4.92
N ARG A 6 -1.87 23.94 5.91
CA ARG A 6 -1.20 22.65 5.65
C ARG A 6 -2.19 21.55 5.29
N HIS A 7 -3.33 21.48 5.98
CA HIS A 7 -4.40 20.52 5.66
C HIS A 7 -4.97 20.76 4.26
N VAL A 8 -5.20 22.02 3.88
CA VAL A 8 -5.67 22.39 2.53
C VAL A 8 -4.69 21.90 1.45
N LYS A 9 -3.38 22.07 1.66
CA LYS A 9 -2.35 21.58 0.73
C LYS A 9 -2.29 20.04 0.65
N LEU A 10 -2.47 19.34 1.77
CA LEU A 10 -2.54 17.87 1.79
C LEU A 10 -3.78 17.37 1.05
N ASP A 11 -4.95 17.97 1.27
CA ASP A 11 -6.19 17.53 0.64
C ASP A 11 -6.17 17.75 -0.88
N GLU A 12 -5.56 18.84 -1.35
CA GLU A 12 -5.35 19.07 -2.79
C GLU A 12 -4.39 18.05 -3.43
N VAL A 13 -3.25 17.76 -2.78
CA VAL A 13 -2.31 16.74 -3.29
C VAL A 13 -2.94 15.36 -3.21
N TRP A 14 -3.65 15.06 -2.12
CA TRP A 14 -4.37 13.81 -1.93
C TRP A 14 -5.43 13.62 -3.00
N ALA A 15 -6.20 14.65 -3.39
CA ALA A 15 -7.21 14.52 -4.44
C ALA A 15 -6.59 14.09 -5.78
N LYS A 16 -5.45 14.69 -6.15
CA LYS A 16 -4.70 14.32 -7.38
C LYS A 16 -4.09 12.93 -7.30
N LEU A 17 -3.55 12.58 -6.12
CA LEU A 17 -2.98 11.25 -5.89
C LEU A 17 -4.07 10.17 -5.89
N LEU A 18 -5.22 10.46 -5.28
CA LEU A 18 -6.36 9.57 -5.17
C LEU A 18 -6.90 9.20 -6.54
N ASP A 19 -6.99 10.15 -7.47
CA ASP A 19 -7.38 9.86 -8.84
C ASP A 19 -6.41 8.85 -9.49
N GLY A 20 -5.11 9.06 -9.36
CA GLY A 20 -4.11 8.12 -9.87
C GLY A 20 -4.15 6.75 -9.18
N ILE A 21 -4.36 6.71 -7.85
CA ILE A 21 -4.52 5.48 -7.09
C ILE A 21 -5.77 4.74 -7.57
N ASN A 22 -6.89 5.43 -7.78
CA ASN A 22 -8.12 4.85 -8.31
C ASN A 22 -7.87 4.22 -9.68
N HIS A 23 -7.18 4.91 -10.60
CA HIS A 23 -6.81 4.35 -11.91
C HIS A 23 -5.97 3.07 -11.77
N VAL A 24 -5.00 3.05 -10.85
CA VAL A 24 -4.13 1.88 -10.59
C VAL A 24 -4.91 0.71 -9.98
N TYR A 25 -5.86 0.97 -9.08
CA TYR A 25 -6.68 -0.06 -8.45
C TYR A 25 -7.88 -0.50 -9.31
N GLN A 26 -8.26 0.29 -10.31
CA GLN A 26 -9.23 -0.07 -11.36
C GLN A 26 -8.59 -0.79 -12.56
N PHE A 27 -7.28 -1.07 -12.53
CA PHE A 27 -6.53 -1.72 -13.62
C PHE A 27 -6.59 -0.96 -14.95
N GLN A 28 -6.75 0.36 -14.89
CA GLN A 28 -6.71 1.18 -16.09
C GLN A 28 -5.27 1.40 -16.51
N ALA A 29 -5.01 1.27 -17.82
CA ALA A 29 -3.68 1.47 -18.37
C ALA A 29 -3.27 2.93 -18.20
N MET A 30 -2.20 3.16 -17.43
CA MET A 30 -1.66 4.50 -17.20
C MET A 30 -0.48 4.77 -18.12
N LYS A 31 -0.48 5.94 -18.77
CA LYS A 31 0.66 6.39 -19.58
C LYS A 31 1.82 6.79 -18.67
N LYS A 32 3.06 6.57 -19.13
CA LYS A 32 4.29 6.92 -18.40
C LYS A 32 4.31 8.35 -17.80
N PRO A 33 3.84 9.41 -18.49
CA PRO A 33 3.80 10.76 -17.91
C PRO A 33 2.87 10.87 -16.69
N ALA A 34 1.72 10.20 -16.70
CA ALA A 34 0.79 10.21 -15.58
C ALA A 34 1.37 9.46 -14.37
N TYR A 35 2.07 8.35 -14.60
CA TYR A 35 2.80 7.64 -13.54
C TYR A 35 3.88 8.52 -12.89
N MET A 36 4.69 9.21 -13.72
CA MET A 36 5.73 10.11 -13.22
C MET A 36 5.12 11.26 -12.40
N LEU A 37 3.95 11.77 -12.79
CA LEU A 37 3.26 12.82 -12.05
C LEU A 37 2.85 12.37 -10.64
N LEU A 38 2.42 11.12 -10.47
CA LEU A 38 2.11 10.56 -9.14
C LEU A 38 3.35 10.52 -8.25
N TYR A 39 4.47 10.06 -8.78
CA TYR A 39 5.75 10.06 -8.06
C TYR A 39 6.16 11.49 -7.69
N THR A 40 6.06 12.44 -8.62
CA THR A 40 6.36 13.85 -8.37
C THR A 40 5.45 14.45 -7.30
N HIS A 41 4.15 14.15 -7.29
CA HIS A 41 3.23 14.61 -6.24
C HIS A 41 3.61 14.09 -4.85
N VAL A 42 3.99 12.81 -4.74
CA VAL A 42 4.46 12.25 -3.46
C VAL A 42 5.78 12.90 -3.04
N TYR A 43 6.73 13.06 -3.97
CA TYR A 43 8.02 13.68 -3.73
C TYR A 43 7.87 15.15 -3.29
N ASP A 44 7.13 15.93 -4.06
CA ASP A 44 6.85 17.33 -3.77
C ASP A 44 6.14 17.46 -2.43
N TYR A 45 5.15 16.62 -2.11
CA TYR A 45 4.51 16.67 -0.79
C TYR A 45 5.48 16.40 0.36
N CYS A 46 6.37 15.42 0.19
CA CYS A 46 7.36 15.07 1.22
C CYS A 46 8.45 16.13 1.38
N ILE A 47 8.72 16.97 0.36
CA ILE A 47 9.82 17.95 0.34
C ILE A 47 9.35 19.41 0.45
N SER A 48 8.14 19.74 -0.02
CA SER A 48 7.60 21.11 -0.06
C SER A 48 7.24 21.70 1.30
N ASN A 49 7.65 21.05 2.40
CA ASN A 49 7.60 21.67 3.71
C ASN A 49 8.99 22.24 4.06
N PRO A 50 9.12 23.57 4.25
CA PRO A 50 10.39 24.30 4.40
C PRO A 50 11.17 24.01 5.71
N SER A 51 10.85 22.94 6.43
CA SER A 51 11.57 22.50 7.64
C SER A 51 12.68 21.47 7.35
N GLN A 52 12.99 21.17 6.08
CA GLN A 52 14.28 20.55 5.75
C GLN A 52 15.33 21.65 5.57
N PRO A 53 16.39 21.73 6.41
CA PRO A 53 17.57 22.46 6.00
C PRO A 53 18.10 21.78 4.73
N ARG A 54 18.19 22.55 3.64
CA ARG A 54 18.91 22.16 2.42
C ARG A 54 20.28 21.65 2.86
N THR A 55 20.53 20.35 2.75
CA THR A 55 21.90 19.84 2.71
C THR A 55 22.50 20.28 1.37
N THR A 56 22.92 21.54 1.31
CA THR A 56 23.98 21.96 0.41
C THR A 56 25.20 21.13 0.77
N LEU A 57 25.69 20.32 -0.16
CA LEU A 57 26.97 19.65 0.00
C LEU A 57 28.04 20.70 0.32
N PRO A 58 28.73 20.64 1.46
CA PRO A 58 29.91 21.45 1.68
C PRO A 58 31.10 20.67 1.12
N ASN A 59 31.63 21.15 0.01
CA ASN A 59 33.02 20.92 -0.34
C ASN A 59 33.87 21.73 0.64
N THR A 60 34.45 21.12 1.69
CA THR A 60 35.74 21.51 2.30
C THR A 60 36.15 20.61 3.46
N ARG A 61 37.44 20.28 3.47
CA ARG A 61 38.22 19.57 4.51
C ARG A 61 38.04 20.20 5.90
N GLY A 62 37.96 19.37 6.96
CA GLY A 62 38.21 19.83 8.34
C GLY A 62 37.65 18.91 9.43
N GLN A 63 38.40 18.79 10.52
CA GLN A 63 38.29 17.85 11.65
C GLN A 63 37.03 17.92 12.55
N ILE A 64 36.72 16.76 13.16
CA ILE A 64 36.40 16.44 14.57
C ILE A 64 35.74 17.53 15.46
N GLY A 65 34.57 17.19 16.03
CA GLY A 65 34.01 17.85 17.23
C GLY A 65 32.51 17.56 17.44
N GLY A 66 32.14 17.02 18.60
CA GLY A 66 30.80 16.47 18.86
C GLY A 66 29.68 17.44 19.24
N LEU A 67 28.50 16.82 19.42
CA LEU A 67 27.30 17.26 20.18
C LEU A 67 26.53 18.50 19.68
N GLN A 68 25.40 18.28 19.00
CA GLN A 68 24.05 18.47 19.57
C GLN A 68 22.98 18.11 18.51
N ARG A 69 22.23 17.01 18.76
CA ARG A 69 20.96 16.72 18.08
C ARG A 69 19.89 17.57 18.76
N SER A 70 19.43 18.63 18.10
CA SER A 70 18.32 19.46 18.58
C SER A 70 17.29 19.67 17.47
N THR A 71 16.19 18.91 17.58
CA THR A 71 14.80 19.42 17.58
C THR A 71 14.40 20.44 16.49
N GLY A 72 14.69 20.15 15.22
CA GLY A 72 14.12 20.87 14.07
C GLY A 72 13.31 19.98 13.10
N GLN A 73 13.07 18.71 13.45
CA GLN A 73 12.78 17.64 12.48
C GLN A 73 11.36 17.06 12.57
N ASP A 74 10.42 17.72 13.25
CA ASP A 74 9.04 17.26 13.43
C ASP A 74 8.17 17.42 12.17
N GLY A 75 8.48 18.38 11.30
CA GLY A 75 7.67 18.67 10.11
C GLY A 75 7.66 17.52 9.09
N ALA A 76 8.77 16.80 8.93
CA ALA A 76 8.86 15.64 8.03
C ALA A 76 8.26 14.37 8.64
N ASN A 77 8.20 14.28 9.98
CA ASN A 77 7.59 13.17 10.73
C ASN A 77 6.06 13.17 10.54
N ILE A 78 5.44 14.34 10.65
CA ILE A 78 3.98 14.50 10.54
C ILE A 78 3.49 14.24 9.11
N VAL A 79 4.17 14.79 8.10
CA VAL A 79 3.75 14.75 6.69
C VAL A 79 3.73 13.32 6.13
N GLY A 80 4.81 12.56 6.35
CA GLY A 80 4.88 11.17 5.88
C GLY A 80 3.83 10.28 6.56
N GLY A 81 3.59 10.48 7.85
CA GLY A 81 2.60 9.74 8.62
C GLY A 81 1.16 10.06 8.22
N GLU A 82 0.83 11.32 7.93
CA GLU A 82 -0.49 11.71 7.45
C GLU A 82 -0.83 11.06 6.11
N LEU A 83 0.10 11.09 5.15
CA LEU A 83 -0.10 10.46 3.84
C LEU A 83 -0.17 8.94 3.96
N TYR A 84 0.69 8.33 4.78
CA TYR A 84 0.62 6.89 5.09
C TYR A 84 -0.73 6.49 5.67
N ASN A 85 -1.24 7.25 6.63
CA ASN A 85 -2.55 6.99 7.25
C ASN A 85 -3.71 7.18 6.27
N LYS A 86 -3.66 8.20 5.39
CA LYS A 86 -4.67 8.37 4.33
C LYS A 86 -4.66 7.19 3.35
N LEU A 87 -3.48 6.73 2.91
CA LEU A 87 -3.34 5.54 2.07
C LEU A 87 -3.91 4.30 2.76
N LYS A 88 -3.56 4.11 4.04
CA LYS A 88 -4.06 3.00 4.86
C LYS A 88 -5.59 2.98 4.95
N ASN A 89 -6.20 4.14 5.19
CA ASN A 89 -7.66 4.25 5.29
C ASN A 89 -8.35 4.02 3.95
N TYR A 90 -7.82 4.61 2.87
CA TYR A 90 -8.33 4.36 1.52
C TYR A 90 -8.33 2.86 1.17
N LEU A 91 -7.22 2.16 1.42
CA LEU A 91 -7.13 0.72 1.14
C LEU A 91 -8.12 -0.09 1.95
N LYS A 92 -8.32 0.27 3.24
CA LYS A 92 -9.31 -0.40 4.08
C LYS A 92 -10.71 -0.25 3.50
N ASP A 93 -11.09 0.95 3.09
CA ASP A 93 -12.44 1.21 2.58
C ASP A 93 -12.65 0.57 1.22
N TYR A 94 -11.67 0.70 0.30
CA TYR A 94 -11.68 -0.03 -0.97
C TYR A 94 -11.81 -1.56 -0.79
N LEU A 95 -11.07 -2.13 0.16
CA LEU A 95 -11.12 -3.57 0.41
C LEU A 95 -12.39 -4.03 1.11
N LYS A 96 -13.05 -3.19 1.91
CA LYS A 96 -14.37 -3.51 2.44
C LYS A 96 -15.39 -3.65 1.31
N ASP A 97 -15.37 -2.73 0.35
CA ASP A 97 -16.25 -2.78 -0.82
C ASP A 97 -15.98 -4.03 -1.67
N VAL A 98 -14.69 -4.35 -1.89
CA VAL A 98 -14.29 -5.58 -2.57
C VAL A 98 -14.76 -6.82 -1.79
N CYS A 99 -14.58 -6.87 -0.47
CA CYS A 99 -15.05 -7.98 0.34
C CYS A 99 -16.57 -8.15 0.20
N GLN A 100 -17.32 -7.07 0.33
CA GLN A 100 -18.78 -7.10 0.26
C GLN A 100 -19.29 -7.65 -1.07
N SER A 101 -18.60 -7.32 -2.18
CA SER A 101 -18.95 -7.86 -3.50
C SER A 101 -18.69 -9.38 -3.67
N GLY A 102 -17.93 -9.99 -2.76
CA GLY A 102 -17.56 -11.40 -2.80
C GLY A 102 -18.22 -12.29 -1.75
N ILE A 103 -18.91 -11.72 -0.74
CA ILE A 103 -19.47 -12.48 0.40
C ILE A 103 -20.57 -13.45 -0.01
N ASP A 104 -21.36 -13.09 -1.03
CA ASP A 104 -22.50 -13.90 -1.50
C ASP A 104 -22.10 -14.95 -2.53
N LEU A 105 -20.84 -14.93 -3.01
CA LEU A 105 -20.33 -15.89 -3.98
C LEU A 105 -20.02 -17.23 -3.31
N GLN A 106 -20.26 -18.33 -4.00
CA GLN A 106 -19.98 -19.68 -3.49
C GLN A 106 -19.29 -20.56 -4.55
N GLY A 107 -18.72 -21.68 -4.10
CA GLY A 107 -18.11 -22.67 -4.98
C GLY A 107 -16.98 -22.13 -5.85
N GLU A 108 -16.99 -22.43 -7.14
CA GLU A 108 -15.91 -21.99 -8.04
C GLU A 108 -15.90 -20.47 -8.27
N ASP A 109 -17.05 -19.80 -8.18
CA ASP A 109 -17.17 -18.36 -8.41
C ASP A 109 -16.44 -17.55 -7.33
N VAL A 110 -16.53 -17.96 -6.07
CA VAL A 110 -15.77 -17.30 -4.99
C VAL A 110 -14.26 -17.47 -5.18
N LEU A 111 -13.82 -18.62 -5.71
CA LEU A 111 -12.40 -18.86 -6.00
C LEU A 111 -11.89 -18.02 -7.17
N ARG A 112 -12.66 -17.95 -8.26
CA ARG A 112 -12.35 -17.10 -9.42
C ARG A 112 -12.31 -15.64 -9.02
N PHE A 113 -13.30 -15.19 -8.25
CA PHE A 113 -13.33 -13.83 -7.71
C PHE A 113 -12.11 -13.55 -6.83
N TYR A 114 -11.84 -14.41 -5.83
CA TYR A 114 -10.76 -14.22 -4.87
C TYR A 114 -9.40 -14.16 -5.55
N THR A 115 -9.10 -15.14 -6.42
CA THR A 115 -7.81 -15.25 -7.11
C THR A 115 -7.58 -14.09 -8.07
N ASN A 116 -8.58 -13.74 -8.87
CA ASN A 116 -8.51 -12.60 -9.79
C ASN A 116 -8.27 -11.29 -9.02
N ARG A 117 -9.03 -11.06 -7.93
CA ARG A 117 -8.90 -9.86 -7.11
C ARG A 117 -7.56 -9.82 -6.37
N TRP A 118 -7.06 -10.95 -5.89
CA TRP A 118 -5.77 -11.06 -5.22
C TRP A 118 -4.60 -10.69 -6.15
N GLU A 119 -4.52 -11.31 -7.33
CA GLU A 119 -3.44 -11.04 -8.29
C GLU A 119 -3.41 -9.58 -8.71
N LYS A 120 -4.60 -9.06 -9.01
CA LYS A 120 -4.86 -7.65 -9.30
C LYS A 120 -4.38 -6.75 -8.16
N TYR A 121 -4.87 -6.98 -6.95
CA TYR A 121 -4.52 -6.18 -5.78
C TYR A 121 -3.02 -6.21 -5.49
N GLN A 122 -2.37 -7.37 -5.63
CA GLN A 122 -0.94 -7.52 -5.44
C GLN A 122 -0.14 -6.69 -6.45
N PHE A 123 -0.56 -6.68 -7.72
CA PHE A 123 0.04 -5.86 -8.76
C PHE A 123 -0.12 -4.36 -8.46
N SER A 124 -1.35 -3.90 -8.20
CA SER A 124 -1.62 -2.50 -7.88
C SER A 124 -0.88 -2.03 -6.63
N SER A 125 -0.77 -2.90 -5.62
CA SER A 125 -0.03 -2.60 -4.38
C SER A 125 1.48 -2.47 -4.63
N LYS A 126 2.04 -3.21 -5.59
CA LYS A 126 3.44 -3.05 -6.00
C LYS A 126 3.66 -1.72 -6.72
N VAL A 127 2.78 -1.36 -7.66
CA VAL A 127 2.83 -0.07 -8.35
C VAL A 127 2.73 1.09 -7.36
N MET A 128 1.83 0.97 -6.38
CA MET A 128 1.69 1.95 -5.30
C MET A 128 2.92 2.05 -4.42
N ASN A 129 3.50 0.92 -4.05
CA ASN A 129 4.77 0.91 -3.33
C ASN A 129 5.89 1.62 -4.10
N ASP A 130 5.93 1.48 -5.42
CA ASP A 130 6.97 2.08 -6.26
C ASP A 130 6.85 3.61 -6.34
N PHE A 131 5.64 4.14 -6.59
CA PHE A 131 5.45 5.60 -6.59
C PHE A 131 5.48 6.21 -5.19
N CYS A 132 5.17 5.44 -4.13
CA CYS A 132 5.34 5.84 -2.73
C CYS A 132 6.73 5.49 -2.15
N SER A 133 7.69 5.05 -2.97
CA SER A 133 9.01 4.59 -2.51
C SER A 133 9.79 5.64 -1.71
N TYR A 134 9.52 6.93 -1.94
CA TYR A 134 10.10 8.02 -1.15
C TYR A 134 9.69 7.95 0.32
N ILE A 135 8.41 7.64 0.59
CA ILE A 135 7.87 7.47 1.96
C ILE A 135 8.56 6.27 2.63
N ASN A 136 8.71 5.15 1.90
CA ASN A 136 9.39 3.97 2.42
C ASN A 136 10.85 4.29 2.83
N ARG A 137 11.59 4.99 1.98
CA ARG A 137 13.01 5.29 2.21
C ARG A 137 13.24 6.31 3.32
N HIS A 138 12.42 7.34 3.41
CA HIS A 138 12.71 8.49 4.27
C HIS A 138 11.87 8.56 5.53
N TRP A 139 10.62 8.08 5.49
CA TRP A 139 9.73 8.07 6.64
C TRP A 139 9.69 6.68 7.30
N VAL A 140 9.31 5.61 6.58
CA VAL A 140 9.19 4.26 7.17
C VAL A 140 10.50 3.77 7.77
N GLN A 141 11.61 3.87 7.04
CA GLN A 141 12.92 3.44 7.57
C GLN A 141 13.31 4.19 8.85
N ARG A 142 12.96 5.47 8.94
CA ARG A 142 13.24 6.30 10.12
C ARG A 142 12.36 5.92 11.30
N GLU A 143 11.10 5.61 11.03
CA GLU A 143 10.14 5.18 12.04
C GLU A 143 10.47 3.80 12.62
N PHE A 144 10.87 2.89 11.75
CA PHE A 144 11.41 1.59 12.15
C PHE A 144 12.63 1.76 13.07
N ASN A 145 13.58 2.62 12.70
CA ASN A 145 14.75 2.94 13.52
C ASN A 145 14.40 3.66 14.85
N SER A 146 13.23 4.29 14.93
CA SER A 146 12.71 4.95 16.14
C SER A 146 12.01 3.97 17.08
N GLY A 147 11.94 2.68 16.73
CA GLY A 147 11.39 1.61 17.56
C GLY A 147 9.88 1.38 17.42
N ARG A 148 9.21 2.08 16.50
CA ARG A 148 7.79 1.82 16.21
C ARG A 148 7.65 0.55 15.36
N LYS A 149 7.17 -0.53 15.98
CA LYS A 149 6.98 -1.84 15.34
C LYS A 149 5.74 -1.95 14.45
N ASP A 150 4.81 -0.99 14.56
CA ASP A 150 3.52 -1.04 13.86
C ASP A 150 3.53 -0.36 12.48
N ILE A 151 4.69 0.15 12.05
CA ILE A 151 4.86 0.83 10.78
C ILE A 151 5.64 -0.08 9.84
N TYR A 152 4.98 -0.45 8.75
CA TYR A 152 5.54 -1.28 7.68
C TYR A 152 5.69 -0.48 6.40
N ASP A 153 6.48 -0.98 5.45
CA ASP A 153 6.50 -0.42 4.11
C ASP A 153 5.10 -0.48 3.45
N ILE A 154 4.88 0.35 2.43
CA ILE A 154 3.57 0.50 1.80
C ILE A 154 3.06 -0.85 1.25
N TYR A 155 3.93 -1.68 0.68
CA TYR A 155 3.54 -2.99 0.18
C TYR A 155 3.08 -3.94 1.30
N THR A 156 3.87 -4.08 2.37
CA THR A 156 3.54 -4.93 3.52
C THR A 156 2.29 -4.44 4.23
N MET A 157 2.13 -3.12 4.37
CA MET A 157 0.89 -2.52 4.87
C MET A 157 -0.31 -2.94 4.01
N ALA A 158 -0.20 -2.87 2.68
CA ALA A 158 -1.28 -3.27 1.79
C ALA A 158 -1.61 -4.77 1.94
N MET A 159 -0.61 -5.64 2.13
CA MET A 159 -0.82 -7.07 2.34
C MET A 159 -1.48 -7.37 3.70
N ASP A 160 -1.08 -6.67 4.77
CA ASP A 160 -1.70 -6.79 6.09
C ASP A 160 -3.18 -6.38 6.08
N ILE A 161 -3.53 -5.30 5.36
CA ILE A 161 -4.92 -4.88 5.20
C ILE A 161 -5.71 -5.93 4.41
N TRP A 162 -5.15 -6.49 3.33
CA TRP A 162 -5.79 -7.57 2.59
C TRP A 162 -6.03 -8.78 3.50
N GLN A 163 -5.06 -9.19 4.31
CA GLN A 163 -5.26 -10.29 5.24
C GLN A 163 -6.46 -10.05 6.17
N LYS A 164 -6.55 -8.85 6.76
CA LYS A 164 -7.57 -8.53 7.78
C LYS A 164 -8.96 -8.30 7.19
N VAL A 165 -9.06 -7.67 6.01
CA VAL A 165 -10.34 -7.25 5.41
C VAL A 165 -10.81 -8.22 4.33
N VAL A 166 -9.88 -8.68 3.50
CA VAL A 166 -9.98 -9.70 2.44
C VAL A 166 -10.24 -11.12 2.93
N PHE A 167 -9.16 -11.62 3.50
CA PHE A 167 -8.91 -13.02 3.71
C PHE A 167 -9.61 -13.53 4.96
N GLN A 168 -9.53 -12.84 6.10
CA GLN A 168 -10.19 -13.29 7.32
C GLN A 168 -11.70 -13.52 7.17
N PRO A 169 -12.48 -12.68 6.46
CA PRO A 169 -13.89 -12.97 6.22
C PRO A 169 -14.12 -14.13 5.24
N LEU A 170 -13.36 -14.17 4.14
CA LEU A 170 -13.60 -15.14 3.05
C LEU A 170 -12.86 -16.48 3.23
N HIS A 171 -11.91 -16.61 4.16
CA HIS A 171 -11.02 -17.77 4.23
C HIS A 171 -11.79 -19.08 4.33
N LYS A 172 -12.84 -19.15 5.17
CA LYS A 172 -13.63 -20.38 5.34
C LYS A 172 -14.30 -20.80 4.05
N GLN A 173 -14.93 -19.84 3.35
CA GLN A 173 -15.63 -20.11 2.09
C GLN A 173 -14.63 -20.50 0.98
N VAL A 174 -13.52 -19.77 0.87
CA VAL A 174 -12.44 -20.04 -0.09
C VAL A 174 -11.78 -21.41 0.18
N THR A 175 -11.51 -21.76 1.44
CA THR A 175 -10.97 -23.08 1.79
C THR A 175 -11.97 -24.18 1.46
N HIS A 176 -13.25 -24.00 1.78
CA HIS A 176 -14.28 -24.99 1.48
C HIS A 176 -14.39 -25.23 -0.03
N ALA A 177 -14.50 -24.14 -0.81
CA ALA A 177 -14.52 -24.22 -2.26
C ALA A 177 -13.26 -24.87 -2.85
N CYS A 178 -12.08 -24.59 -2.31
CA CYS A 178 -10.84 -25.26 -2.71
C CYS A 178 -10.89 -26.76 -2.45
N LEU A 179 -11.39 -27.19 -1.28
CA LEU A 179 -11.53 -28.60 -0.94
C LEU A 179 -12.53 -29.31 -1.86
N ASP A 180 -13.61 -28.63 -2.22
CA ASP A 180 -14.61 -29.19 -3.14
C ASP A 180 -14.07 -29.31 -4.56
N LEU A 181 -13.31 -28.32 -5.06
CA LEU A 181 -12.58 -28.48 -6.33
C LEU A 181 -11.61 -29.67 -6.30
N ILE A 182 -10.87 -29.88 -5.21
CA ILE A 182 -9.95 -31.04 -5.08
C ILE A 182 -10.73 -32.36 -5.07
N LYS A 183 -11.93 -32.40 -4.47
CA LYS A 183 -12.78 -33.59 -4.52
C LYS A 183 -13.30 -33.84 -5.94
N SER A 184 -13.71 -32.81 -6.66
CA SER A 184 -14.14 -32.88 -8.06
C SER A 184 -13.03 -33.36 -9.01
N GLU A 185 -11.79 -32.93 -8.79
CA GLU A 185 -10.63 -33.43 -9.56
C GLU A 185 -10.47 -34.95 -9.45
N ARG A 186 -10.72 -35.52 -8.27
CA ARG A 186 -10.66 -36.98 -8.04
C ARG A 186 -11.75 -37.75 -8.79
N HIS A 187 -12.80 -37.07 -9.24
CA HIS A 187 -13.88 -37.63 -10.05
C HIS A 187 -13.66 -37.38 -11.57
N ASN A 188 -12.44 -37.02 -11.98
CA ASN A 188 -12.04 -36.71 -13.36
C ASN A 188 -12.76 -35.49 -13.99
N GLU A 189 -13.25 -34.55 -13.17
CA GLU A 189 -13.76 -33.27 -13.67
C GLU A 189 -12.60 -32.33 -14.06
N ILE A 190 -12.78 -31.55 -15.13
CA ILE A 190 -11.78 -30.56 -15.57
C ILE A 190 -11.81 -29.39 -14.59
N ILE A 191 -10.86 -29.35 -13.66
CA ILE A 191 -10.75 -28.27 -12.69
C ILE A 191 -9.72 -27.21 -13.08
N ASN A 192 -9.92 -25.98 -12.60
CA ASN A 192 -8.96 -24.90 -12.78
C ASN A 192 -7.94 -24.86 -11.63
N THR A 193 -6.88 -25.66 -11.75
CA THR A 193 -5.80 -25.76 -10.75
C THR A 193 -5.10 -24.43 -10.45
N ARG A 194 -5.18 -23.44 -11.37
CA ARG A 194 -4.64 -22.09 -11.14
C ARG A 194 -5.35 -21.37 -10.00
N LEU A 195 -6.64 -21.66 -9.78
CA LEU A 195 -7.40 -21.06 -8.69
C LEU A 195 -6.83 -21.50 -7.33
N ILE A 196 -6.56 -22.79 -7.18
CA ILE A 196 -5.96 -23.36 -5.97
C ILE A 196 -4.56 -22.79 -5.76
N SER A 197 -3.75 -22.69 -6.82
CA SER A 197 -2.41 -22.07 -6.74
C SER A 197 -2.47 -20.61 -6.31
N GLY A 198 -3.38 -19.81 -6.88
CA GLY A 198 -3.55 -18.39 -6.52
C GLY A 198 -3.98 -18.20 -5.07
N VAL A 199 -4.86 -19.08 -4.57
CA VAL A 199 -5.23 -19.13 -3.15
C VAL A 199 -4.00 -19.46 -2.30
N ILE A 200 -3.29 -20.56 -2.57
CA ILE A 200 -2.09 -20.96 -1.82
C ILE A 200 -1.02 -19.85 -1.79
N GLN A 201 -0.79 -19.16 -2.91
CA GLN A 201 0.14 -18.03 -2.96
C GLN A 201 -0.29 -16.88 -2.04
N SER A 202 -1.60 -16.62 -1.95
CA SER A 202 -2.13 -15.65 -0.99
C SER A 202 -1.89 -16.08 0.45
N TYR A 203 -2.20 -17.32 0.80
CA TYR A 203 -1.93 -17.89 2.14
C TYR A 203 -0.43 -17.87 2.47
N GLY A 204 0.46 -18.08 1.50
CA GLY A 204 1.91 -18.12 1.72
C GLY A 204 2.56 -16.75 1.92
N LYS A 205 1.99 -15.68 1.34
CA LYS A 205 2.46 -14.30 1.49
C LYS A 205 1.93 -13.62 2.74
N ILE A 206 0.90 -14.20 3.34
CA ILE A 206 0.25 -13.77 4.56
C ILE A 206 0.79 -14.65 5.70
N LYS A 207 1.96 -14.31 6.25
CA LYS A 207 2.60 -15.02 7.37
C LYS A 207 2.93 -14.07 8.50
#